data_AF-A0A1G3L1K0-F1
#
_entry.id   AF-A0A1G3L1K0-F1
#
_cell.length_a   1.000
_cell.length_b   1.000
_cell.length_c   1.000
_cell.angle_alpha   90.00
_cell.angle_beta   90.00
_cell.angle_gamma   90.00
#
_symmetry.space_group_name_H-M   'P 1'
#
loop_
_entity.id
_entity.type
_entity.pdbx_description
1 polymer ?
#
loop_
_entity_poly.entity_id
_entity_poly.type
_entity_poly.pdbx_seq_one_letter_code
_entity_poly.pdbx_strand_id
1 'polypeptide(L)'
;MDLAAKKITSDWIDLRDKMTSPIRLKAYLRVEDYAVGQFSEALKKSSQEGVIEFKRRMVNHLFSFVAKLSRSTPSQAEVMDEEAHIRSVLFNICIENLFAQGNLKSKVENSPSTSAPSRQTVSEIIQEVQKRITLDPELMKNNLVKSILLDLQLYKKEYAAFSQLSPNISDERAPAFFLNFKSRIDGITTSANNHYRELLNQDEEQSRKSATEKEESILANPALVNLLTTQAQEVSHIRSTLAFAAEEGYKFRDILLRLLTKKEQLLALLEEESKVYQAKQPPGESGNAMVMRMTRNMILYFDSLLVKK
;
A
#
# COMPACT_ATOMS: atom_id res chain seq x y z
N MET A 1 31.37 24.15 19.44
CA MET A 1 29.90 24.13 19.30
C MET A 1 29.43 24.46 17.88
N ASP A 2 30.20 25.20 17.06
CA ASP A 2 29.77 25.63 15.72
C ASP A 2 29.74 24.51 14.65
N LEU A 3 30.63 23.52 14.73
CA LEU A 3 30.70 22.40 13.76
C LEU A 3 29.48 21.46 13.82
N ALA A 4 29.05 21.07 15.04
CA ALA A 4 27.89 20.21 15.23
C ALA A 4 26.61 20.87 14.70
N ALA A 5 26.38 22.15 15.02
CA ALA A 5 25.21 22.89 14.56
C ALA A 5 25.18 23.03 13.03
N LYS A 6 26.33 23.27 12.39
CA LYS A 6 26.45 23.29 10.92
C LYS A 6 26.13 21.92 10.30
N LYS A 7 26.66 20.83 10.86
CA LYS A 7 26.37 19.47 10.39
C LYS A 7 24.89 19.12 10.51
N ILE A 8 24.29 19.37 11.68
CA ILE A 8 22.85 19.16 11.92
C ILE A 8 22.00 19.90 10.88
N THR A 9 22.33 21.16 10.62
CA THR A 9 21.58 21.98 9.66
C THR A 9 21.74 21.46 8.23
N SER A 10 22.96 21.09 7.84
CA SER A 10 23.24 20.49 6.53
C SER A 10 22.48 19.18 6.33
N ASP A 11 22.53 18.28 7.32
CA ASP A 11 21.84 16.99 7.28
C ASP A 11 20.32 17.17 7.10
N TRP A 12 19.72 18.16 7.76
CA TRP A 12 18.30 18.46 7.57
C TRP A 12 17.97 18.94 6.16
N ILE A 13 18.78 19.84 5.60
CA ILE A 13 18.60 20.34 4.22
C ILE A 13 18.66 19.17 3.23
N ASP A 14 19.69 18.33 3.36
CA ASP A 14 19.88 17.16 2.50
C ASP A 14 18.71 16.18 2.63
N LEU A 15 18.28 15.88 3.85
CA LEU A 15 17.14 15.00 4.11
C LEU A 15 15.88 15.56 3.45
N ARG A 16 15.55 16.84 3.67
CA ARG A 16 14.36 17.49 3.14
C ARG A 16 14.31 17.41 1.61
N ASP A 17 15.44 17.59 0.94
CA ASP A 17 15.53 17.46 -0.51
C ASP A 17 15.26 16.01 -0.99
N LYS A 18 15.56 15.00 -0.16
CA LYS A 18 15.29 13.59 -0.47
C LYS A 18 13.89 13.14 -0.06
N MET A 19 13.20 13.83 0.84
CA MET A 19 11.85 13.49 1.35
C MET A 19 10.76 13.40 0.27
N THR A 20 11.06 13.76 -0.97
CA THR A 20 10.16 13.64 -2.12
C THR A 20 10.12 12.24 -2.75
N SER A 21 11.05 11.35 -2.39
CA SER A 21 11.12 10.02 -2.99
C SER A 21 11.60 8.96 -1.99
N PRO A 22 10.86 7.86 -1.80
CA PRO A 22 11.28 6.76 -0.93
C PRO A 22 12.62 6.15 -1.33
N ILE A 23 12.91 6.06 -2.63
CA ILE A 23 14.16 5.50 -3.15
C ILE A 23 15.34 6.38 -2.75
N ARG A 24 15.18 7.71 -2.90
CA ARG A 24 16.19 8.68 -2.50
C ARG A 24 16.38 8.70 -0.99
N LEU A 25 15.29 8.64 -0.21
CA LEU A 25 15.33 8.53 1.24
C LEU A 25 16.08 7.29 1.72
N LYS A 26 15.73 6.12 1.17
CA LYS A 26 16.38 4.86 1.52
C LYS A 26 17.88 4.90 1.23
N ALA A 27 18.28 5.44 0.07
CA ALA A 27 19.68 5.59 -0.30
C ALA A 27 20.43 6.57 0.62
N TYR A 28 19.84 7.75 0.90
CA TYR A 28 20.43 8.77 1.77
C TYR A 28 20.60 8.27 3.21
N LEU A 29 19.55 7.67 3.77
CA LEU A 29 19.56 7.09 5.11
C LEU A 29 20.26 5.72 5.14
N ARG A 30 20.74 5.18 4.02
CA ARG A 30 21.40 3.85 3.97
C ARG A 30 20.59 2.77 4.70
N VAL A 31 19.28 2.75 4.48
CA VAL A 31 18.37 1.79 5.13
C VAL A 31 18.43 0.48 4.35
N GLU A 32 18.91 -0.57 5.01
CA GLU A 32 19.02 -1.91 4.44
C GLU A 32 17.66 -2.60 4.30
N ASP A 33 17.56 -3.57 3.36
CA ASP A 33 16.32 -4.34 3.16
C ASP A 33 15.90 -5.09 4.43
N TYR A 34 16.88 -5.60 5.19
CA TYR A 34 16.61 -6.28 6.44
C TYR A 34 15.92 -5.36 7.46
N ALA A 35 16.35 -4.10 7.56
CA ALA A 35 15.71 -3.10 8.40
C ALA A 35 14.28 -2.79 7.93
N VAL A 36 14.02 -2.74 6.62
CA VAL A 36 12.66 -2.59 6.08
C VAL A 36 11.74 -3.74 6.51
N GLY A 37 12.24 -4.98 6.49
CA GLY A 37 11.50 -6.14 7.01
C GLY A 37 11.19 -6.03 8.49
N GLN A 38 12.14 -5.55 9.29
CA GLN A 38 11.91 -5.29 10.71
C GLN A 38 10.84 -4.22 10.95
N PHE A 39 10.72 -3.19 10.09
CA PHE A 39 9.68 -2.17 10.23
C PHE A 39 8.28 -2.75 10.02
N SER A 40 8.12 -3.56 8.97
CA SER A 40 6.85 -4.23 8.70
C SER A 40 6.42 -5.09 9.89
N GLU A 41 7.32 -5.92 10.41
CA GLU A 41 7.04 -6.76 11.59
C GLU A 41 6.80 -5.95 12.87
N ALA A 42 7.54 -4.85 13.06
CA ALA A 42 7.38 -3.99 14.22
C ALA A 42 6.05 -3.23 14.20
N LEU A 43 5.57 -2.81 13.02
CA LEU A 43 4.26 -2.18 12.82
C LEU A 43 3.12 -3.19 12.96
N LYS A 44 3.28 -4.42 12.45
CA LYS A 44 2.30 -5.50 12.65
C LYS A 44 2.07 -5.82 14.13
N LYS A 45 3.11 -5.66 14.96
CA LYS A 45 3.04 -5.84 16.42
C LYS A 45 2.42 -4.66 17.17
N SER A 46 2.30 -3.50 16.54
CA SER A 46 1.70 -2.29 17.12
C SER A 46 0.19 -2.27 16.84
N SER A 47 -0.55 -3.10 17.58
CA SER A 47 -1.95 -3.39 17.29
C SER A 47 -2.94 -2.37 17.85
N GLN A 48 -2.52 -1.51 18.78
CA GLN A 48 -3.43 -0.59 19.48
C GLN A 48 -3.38 0.83 18.91
N GLU A 49 -2.18 1.41 18.78
CA GLU A 49 -2.00 2.77 18.21
C GLU A 49 -1.14 2.77 16.94
N GLY A 50 -0.91 1.60 16.34
CA GLY A 50 -0.27 1.50 15.02
C GLY A 50 1.09 2.19 14.94
N VAL A 51 1.25 3.03 13.92
CA VAL A 51 2.47 3.81 13.67
C VAL A 51 2.85 4.74 14.84
N ILE A 52 1.87 5.23 15.61
CA ILE A 52 2.13 6.08 16.78
C ILE A 52 2.75 5.25 17.91
N GLU A 53 2.17 4.08 18.21
CA GLU A 53 2.70 3.15 19.20
C GLU A 53 4.12 2.72 18.85
N PHE A 54 4.35 2.42 17.56
CA PHE A 54 5.67 2.13 17.03
C PHE A 54 6.65 3.28 17.33
N LYS A 55 6.34 4.51 16.91
CA LYS A 55 7.22 5.68 17.13
C LYS A 55 7.46 5.94 18.61
N ARG A 56 6.42 5.88 19.45
CA ARG A 56 6.51 6.06 20.90
C ARG A 56 7.46 5.05 21.54
N ARG A 57 7.37 3.78 21.16
CA ARG A 57 8.27 2.72 21.65
C ARG A 57 9.73 3.02 21.29
N MET A 58 10.00 3.43 20.05
CA MET A 58 11.37 3.71 19.60
C MET A 58 11.94 4.99 20.24
N VAL A 59 11.13 6.04 20.38
CA VAL A 59 11.52 7.27 21.09
C VAL A 59 11.85 6.96 22.56
N ASN A 60 11.03 6.17 23.24
CA ASN A 60 11.29 5.77 24.62
C ASN A 60 12.55 4.91 24.77
N HIS A 61 12.82 4.02 23.80
CA HIS A 61 14.05 3.23 23.77
C HIS A 61 15.29 4.13 23.71
N LEU A 62 15.35 5.03 22.73
CA LEU A 62 16.45 5.99 22.58
C LEU A 62 16.65 6.81 23.86
N PHE A 63 15.59 7.40 24.42
CA PHE A 63 15.75 8.24 25.62
C PHE A 63 16.10 7.43 26.87
N SER A 64 15.78 6.14 26.91
CA SER A 64 16.29 5.23 27.94
C SER A 64 17.80 5.03 27.80
N PHE A 65 18.32 4.91 26.58
CA PHE A 65 19.76 4.91 26.31
C PHE A 65 20.41 6.21 26.75
N VAL A 66 19.91 7.37 26.29
CA VAL A 66 20.46 8.68 26.65
C VAL A 66 20.45 8.90 28.17
N ALA A 67 19.38 8.46 28.86
CA ALA A 67 19.29 8.58 30.32
C ALA A 67 20.35 7.73 31.05
N LYS A 68 20.68 6.53 30.54
CA LYS A 68 21.75 5.69 31.11
C LYS A 68 23.11 6.38 31.07
N LEU A 69 23.33 7.28 30.12
CA LEU A 69 24.57 8.05 30.01
C LEU A 69 24.81 8.96 31.22
N SER A 70 23.80 9.20 32.07
CA SER A 70 24.01 9.89 33.36
C SER A 70 24.85 9.09 34.36
N ARG A 71 24.98 7.77 34.16
CA ARG A 71 25.66 6.85 35.08
C ARG A 71 26.82 6.09 34.43
N SER A 72 26.82 5.92 33.12
CA SER A 72 27.86 5.21 32.38
C SER A 72 28.34 6.00 31.15
N THR A 73 29.56 5.71 30.71
CA THR A 73 30.08 6.17 29.42
C THR A 73 29.76 5.10 28.38
N PRO A 74 29.07 5.42 27.27
CA PRO A 74 28.77 4.43 26.25
C PRO A 74 29.99 4.23 25.35
N SER A 75 30.09 3.03 24.79
CA SER A 75 31.01 2.73 23.69
C SER A 75 30.55 3.39 22.40
N GLN A 76 31.48 3.57 21.46
CA GLN A 76 31.17 4.09 20.13
C GLN A 76 30.16 3.20 19.40
N ALA A 77 30.26 1.87 19.56
CA ALA A 77 29.33 0.90 18.98
C ALA A 77 27.90 1.12 19.48
N GLU A 78 27.70 1.30 20.79
CA GLU A 78 26.37 1.58 21.35
C GLU A 78 25.77 2.87 20.79
N VAL A 79 26.56 3.93 20.60
CA VAL A 79 26.08 5.17 19.98
C VAL A 79 25.70 4.96 18.51
N MET A 80 26.47 4.18 17.77
CA MET A 80 26.18 3.85 16.37
C MET A 80 24.93 2.99 16.21
N ASP A 81 24.71 2.04 17.12
CA ASP A 81 23.50 1.20 17.14
C ASP A 81 22.24 2.05 17.35
N GLU A 82 22.31 3.01 18.29
CA GLU A 82 21.22 3.95 18.55
C GLU A 82 21.02 4.95 17.41
N GLU A 83 22.10 5.35 16.73
CA GLU A 83 21.99 6.16 15.50
C GLU A 83 21.28 5.37 14.39
N ALA A 84 21.62 4.10 14.17
CA ALA A 84 20.94 3.25 13.20
C ALA A 84 19.46 3.03 13.56
N HIS A 85 19.17 2.88 14.86
CA HIS A 85 17.82 2.76 15.38
C HIS A 85 16.98 4.02 15.11
N ILE A 86 17.48 5.21 15.44
CA ILE A 86 16.73 6.45 15.21
C ILE A 86 16.60 6.78 13.72
N ARG A 87 17.57 6.36 12.91
CA ARG A 87 17.53 6.48 11.45
C ARG A 87 16.34 5.72 10.85
N SER A 88 16.01 4.58 11.45
CA SER A 88 14.85 3.78 11.09
C SER A 88 13.53 4.48 11.40
N VAL A 89 13.45 5.15 12.55
CA VAL A 89 12.30 5.98 12.93
C VAL A 89 12.12 7.13 11.94
N LEU A 90 13.23 7.81 11.61
CA LEU A 90 13.24 8.91 10.65
C LEU A 90 12.71 8.47 9.28
N PHE A 91 13.14 7.30 8.80
CA PHE A 91 12.64 6.74 7.55
C PHE A 91 11.14 6.48 7.61
N ASN A 92 10.62 5.88 8.70
CA ASN A 92 9.19 5.66 8.89
C ASN A 92 8.38 6.97 8.85
N ILE A 93 8.82 8.01 9.57
CA ILE A 93 8.17 9.33 9.58
C ILE A 93 8.14 9.92 8.15
N CYS A 94 9.24 9.80 7.40
CA CYS A 94 9.30 10.32 6.03
C CYS A 94 8.36 9.56 5.07
N ILE A 95 8.23 8.23 5.23
CA ILE A 95 7.29 7.43 4.43
C ILE A 95 5.84 7.78 4.77
N GLU A 96 5.53 7.93 6.06
CA GLU A 96 4.22 8.39 6.51
C GLU A 96 3.89 9.79 5.94
N ASN A 97 4.88 10.69 5.91
CA ASN A 97 4.73 12.02 5.33
C ASN A 97 4.39 11.93 3.83
N LEU A 98 5.08 11.06 3.09
CA LEU A 98 4.77 10.83 1.67
C LEU A 98 3.35 10.30 1.42
N PHE A 99 2.82 9.46 2.31
CA PHE A 99 1.40 9.08 2.27
C PHE A 99 0.48 10.26 2.59
N ALA A 100 0.80 11.04 3.63
CA ALA A 100 0.04 12.23 3.99
C ALA A 100 0.05 13.31 2.89
N GLN A 101 1.07 13.35 2.05
CA GLN A 101 1.16 14.21 0.87
C GLN A 101 0.37 13.68 -0.34
N GLY A 102 -0.04 12.41 -0.34
CA GLY A 102 -0.60 11.73 -1.51
C GLY A 102 0.45 11.35 -2.57
N ASN A 103 1.74 11.40 -2.23
CA ASN A 103 2.84 11.04 -3.13
C ASN A 103 3.11 9.53 -3.19
N LEU A 104 2.57 8.77 -2.24
CA LEU A 104 2.61 7.31 -2.23
C LEU A 104 1.23 6.73 -2.50
N LYS A 105 1.19 5.81 -3.47
CA LYS A 105 -0.03 5.07 -3.80
C LYS A 105 -0.29 3.96 -2.79
N SER A 106 -1.53 3.87 -2.33
CA SER A 106 -1.98 2.69 -1.59
C SER A 106 -1.88 1.46 -2.48
N LYS A 107 -1.45 0.34 -1.94
CA LYS A 107 -1.51 -0.94 -2.65
C LYS A 107 -2.74 -1.70 -2.19
N VAL A 108 -3.53 -2.16 -3.15
CA VAL A 108 -4.64 -3.08 -2.87
C VAL A 108 -4.03 -4.41 -2.41
N GLU A 109 -4.52 -4.91 -1.27
CA GLU A 109 -4.21 -6.26 -0.83
C GLU A 109 -4.69 -7.23 -1.92
N ASN A 110 -3.79 -8.09 -2.41
CA ASN A 110 -4.17 -9.16 -3.33
C ASN A 110 -5.03 -10.16 -2.55
N SER A 111 -6.29 -9.82 -2.34
CA SER A 111 -7.31 -10.80 -1.98
C SER A 111 -7.26 -11.87 -3.07
N PRO A 112 -7.10 -13.16 -2.74
CA PRO A 112 -7.21 -14.21 -3.75
C PRO A 112 -8.60 -14.04 -4.38
N SER A 113 -8.59 -13.66 -5.65
CA SER A 113 -9.80 -13.46 -6.46
C SER A 113 -10.73 -14.63 -6.24
N THR A 114 -11.92 -14.31 -5.74
CA THR A 114 -13.05 -15.20 -5.54
C THR A 114 -13.21 -16.04 -6.81
N SER A 115 -13.06 -17.36 -6.66
CA SER A 115 -13.47 -18.43 -7.57
C SER A 115 -13.60 -18.05 -9.05
N ALA A 116 -12.65 -18.49 -9.88
CA ALA A 116 -12.82 -18.52 -11.33
C ALA A 116 -14.24 -19.03 -11.66
N PRO A 117 -15.05 -18.27 -12.43
CA PRO A 117 -16.40 -18.70 -12.72
C PRO A 117 -16.34 -20.07 -13.39
N SER A 118 -17.10 -21.01 -12.83
CA SER A 118 -17.38 -22.31 -13.42
C SER A 118 -17.79 -22.11 -14.89
N ARG A 119 -17.52 -23.08 -15.77
CA ARG A 119 -17.93 -22.99 -17.18
C ARG A 119 -19.44 -22.79 -17.23
N GLN A 120 -19.87 -21.57 -17.54
CA GLN A 120 -21.28 -21.21 -17.68
C GLN A 120 -21.74 -21.54 -19.10
N THR A 121 -23.01 -21.91 -19.22
CA THR A 121 -23.63 -22.08 -20.54
C THR A 121 -23.81 -20.71 -21.21
N VAL A 122 -23.81 -20.66 -22.55
CA VAL A 122 -24.03 -19.41 -23.29
C VAL A 122 -25.31 -18.69 -22.82
N SER A 123 -26.37 -19.47 -22.55
CA SER A 123 -27.66 -18.95 -22.05
C SER A 123 -27.55 -18.26 -20.69
N GLU A 124 -26.74 -18.79 -19.77
CA GLU A 124 -26.50 -18.18 -18.44
C GLU A 124 -25.73 -16.86 -18.55
N ILE A 125 -24.66 -16.84 -19.34
CA ILE A 125 -23.86 -15.63 -19.60
C ILE A 125 -24.74 -14.51 -20.13
N ILE A 126 -25.67 -14.84 -21.03
CA ILE A 126 -26.58 -13.88 -21.66
C ILE A 126 -27.60 -13.33 -20.67
N GLN A 127 -28.23 -14.19 -19.87
CA GLN A 127 -29.21 -13.73 -18.88
C GLN A 127 -28.56 -12.77 -17.89
N GLU A 128 -27.32 -13.06 -17.51
CA GLU A 128 -26.54 -12.22 -16.62
C GLU A 128 -26.15 -10.89 -17.27
N VAL A 129 -25.66 -10.91 -18.51
CA VAL A 129 -25.34 -9.68 -19.28
C VAL A 129 -26.59 -8.83 -19.53
N GLN A 130 -27.75 -9.44 -19.84
CA GLN A 130 -29.01 -8.72 -20.03
C GLN A 130 -29.54 -8.10 -18.73
N LYS A 131 -29.43 -8.81 -17.60
CA LYS A 131 -29.70 -8.23 -16.28
C LYS A 131 -28.82 -7.02 -16.01
N ARG A 132 -27.51 -7.12 -16.31
CA ARG A 132 -26.57 -6.01 -16.14
C ARG A 132 -26.88 -4.82 -17.02
N ILE A 133 -27.22 -5.02 -18.29
CA ILE A 133 -27.65 -3.93 -19.20
C ILE A 133 -28.94 -3.25 -18.69
N THR A 134 -29.83 -4.02 -18.06
CA THR A 134 -31.06 -3.46 -17.47
C THR A 134 -30.75 -2.57 -16.26
N LEU A 135 -29.72 -2.92 -15.49
CA LEU A 135 -29.25 -2.15 -14.33
C LEU A 135 -28.38 -0.95 -14.74
N ASP A 136 -27.59 -1.09 -15.80
CA ASP A 136 -26.75 -0.04 -16.37
C ASP A 136 -26.83 -0.05 -17.92
N PRO A 137 -27.66 0.85 -18.50
CA PRO A 137 -27.82 0.96 -19.95
C PRO A 137 -26.55 1.37 -20.70
N GLU A 138 -25.56 2.00 -20.03
CA GLU A 138 -24.31 2.43 -20.66
C GLU A 138 -23.42 1.23 -21.05
N LEU A 139 -23.61 0.06 -20.42
CA LEU A 139 -22.90 -1.18 -20.74
C LEU A 139 -23.08 -1.62 -22.21
N MET A 140 -24.16 -1.20 -22.87
CA MET A 140 -24.38 -1.43 -24.31
C MET A 140 -23.29 -0.79 -25.19
N LYS A 141 -22.57 0.21 -24.68
CA LYS A 141 -21.45 0.84 -25.40
C LYS A 141 -20.17 -0.01 -25.31
N ASN A 142 -20.04 -0.89 -24.31
CA ASN A 142 -18.86 -1.73 -24.10
C ASN A 142 -18.69 -2.75 -25.24
N ASN A 143 -17.48 -2.83 -25.79
CA ASN A 143 -17.16 -3.73 -26.92
C ASN A 143 -17.31 -5.22 -26.54
N LEU A 144 -16.98 -5.61 -25.31
CA LEU A 144 -17.12 -7.00 -24.84
C LEU A 144 -18.59 -7.42 -24.76
N VAL A 145 -19.47 -6.52 -24.31
CA VAL A 145 -20.92 -6.75 -24.28
C VAL A 145 -21.46 -6.94 -25.70
N LYS A 146 -21.01 -6.14 -26.66
CA LYS A 146 -21.38 -6.31 -28.09
C LYS A 146 -20.90 -7.65 -28.64
N SER A 147 -19.68 -8.07 -28.32
CA SER A 147 -19.14 -9.37 -28.74
C SER A 147 -19.94 -10.55 -28.18
N ILE A 148 -20.32 -10.50 -26.90
CA ILE A 148 -21.17 -11.54 -26.27
C ILE A 148 -22.55 -11.61 -26.95
N LEU A 149 -23.14 -10.46 -27.29
CA LEU A 149 -24.42 -10.41 -28.01
C LEU A 149 -24.31 -10.95 -29.44
N LEU A 150 -23.17 -10.76 -30.10
CA LEU A 150 -22.88 -11.32 -31.42
C LEU A 150 -22.71 -12.85 -31.35
N ASP A 151 -21.99 -13.35 -30.34
CA ASP A 151 -21.85 -14.79 -30.06
C ASP A 151 -23.23 -15.45 -29.83
N LEU A 152 -24.15 -14.74 -29.16
CA LEU A 152 -25.55 -15.19 -29.01
C LEU A 152 -26.29 -15.30 -30.36
N GLN A 153 -26.14 -14.30 -31.23
CA GLN A 153 -26.79 -14.34 -32.55
C GLN A 153 -26.27 -15.52 -33.38
N LEU A 154 -24.97 -15.78 -33.33
CA LEU A 154 -24.35 -16.96 -33.94
C LEU A 154 -24.88 -18.26 -33.34
N TYR A 155 -24.98 -18.35 -32.01
CA TYR A 155 -25.55 -19.51 -31.33
C TYR A 155 -26.98 -19.82 -31.79
N LYS A 156 -27.85 -18.80 -31.84
CA LYS A 156 -29.24 -18.95 -32.32
C LYS A 156 -29.31 -19.37 -33.78
N LYS A 157 -28.42 -18.82 -34.62
CA LYS A 157 -28.35 -19.15 -36.05
C LYS A 157 -27.92 -20.59 -36.28
N GLU A 158 -26.89 -21.05 -35.59
CA GLU A 158 -26.42 -22.45 -35.68
C GLU A 158 -27.48 -23.41 -35.12
N TYR A 159 -28.15 -23.07 -34.01
CA TYR A 159 -29.23 -23.89 -33.45
C TYR A 159 -30.43 -23.99 -34.40
N ALA A 160 -30.83 -22.89 -35.04
CA ALA A 160 -31.90 -22.91 -36.05
C ALA A 160 -31.53 -23.75 -37.27
N ALA A 161 -30.29 -23.64 -37.76
CA ALA A 161 -29.78 -24.47 -38.86
C ALA A 161 -29.77 -25.96 -38.49
N PHE A 162 -29.36 -26.29 -37.26
CA PHE A 162 -29.41 -27.64 -36.73
C PHE A 162 -30.84 -28.17 -36.68
N SER A 163 -31.79 -27.41 -36.13
CA SER A 163 -33.19 -27.82 -36.04
C SER A 163 -33.86 -28.05 -37.40
N GLN A 164 -33.45 -27.33 -38.44
CA GLN A 164 -33.99 -27.47 -39.79
C GLN A 164 -33.39 -28.66 -40.56
N LEU A 165 -32.10 -28.94 -40.36
CA LEU A 165 -31.38 -29.98 -41.09
C LEU A 165 -31.43 -31.34 -40.40
N SER A 166 -31.55 -31.38 -39.06
CA SER A 166 -31.61 -32.60 -38.26
C SER A 166 -32.66 -33.63 -38.72
N PRO A 167 -33.88 -33.26 -39.16
CA PRO A 167 -34.90 -34.23 -39.57
C PRO A 167 -34.63 -34.86 -40.95
N ASN A 168 -33.79 -34.25 -41.78
CA ASN A 168 -33.60 -34.60 -43.19
C ASN A 168 -32.23 -35.23 -43.49
N ILE A 169 -31.46 -35.56 -42.46
CA ILE A 169 -30.12 -36.15 -42.60
C ILE A 169 -30.24 -37.67 -42.61
N SER A 170 -29.54 -38.33 -43.54
CA SER A 170 -29.44 -39.79 -43.57
C SER A 170 -28.67 -40.32 -42.36
N ASP A 171 -29.07 -41.49 -41.85
CA ASP A 171 -28.48 -42.11 -40.65
C ASP A 171 -26.95 -42.26 -40.73
N GLU A 172 -26.40 -42.48 -41.92
CA GLU A 172 -24.96 -42.57 -42.15
C GLU A 172 -24.21 -41.23 -41.97
N ARG A 173 -24.87 -40.09 -42.22
CA ARG A 173 -24.25 -38.75 -42.16
C ARG A 173 -24.54 -38.01 -40.85
N ALA A 174 -25.49 -38.49 -40.07
CA ALA A 174 -25.86 -37.90 -38.79
C ALA A 174 -24.66 -37.72 -37.84
N PRO A 175 -23.78 -38.72 -37.62
CA PRO A 175 -22.68 -38.57 -36.66
C PRO A 175 -21.71 -37.42 -37.02
N ALA A 176 -21.37 -37.28 -38.30
CA ALA A 176 -20.49 -36.22 -38.78
C ALA A 176 -21.14 -34.83 -38.67
N PHE A 177 -22.45 -34.74 -38.94
CA PHE A 177 -23.21 -33.50 -38.78
C PHE A 177 -23.26 -33.04 -37.31
N PHE A 178 -23.58 -33.96 -36.39
CA PHE A 178 -23.58 -33.69 -34.96
C PHE A 178 -22.21 -33.25 -34.43
N LEU A 179 -21.14 -33.89 -34.89
CA LEU A 179 -19.78 -33.54 -34.48
C LEU A 179 -19.40 -32.12 -34.92
N ASN A 180 -19.75 -31.74 -36.15
CA ASN A 180 -19.52 -30.41 -36.69
C ASN A 180 -20.35 -29.34 -35.96
N PHE A 181 -21.62 -29.61 -35.69
CA PHE A 181 -22.48 -28.73 -34.92
C PHE A 181 -21.92 -28.52 -33.50
N LYS A 182 -21.56 -29.61 -32.82
CA LYS A 182 -20.96 -29.56 -31.48
C LYS A 182 -19.69 -28.71 -31.47
N SER A 183 -18.78 -28.91 -32.43
CA SER A 183 -17.54 -28.13 -32.56
C SER A 183 -17.80 -26.62 -32.71
N ARG A 184 -18.80 -26.24 -33.54
CA ARG A 184 -19.19 -24.83 -33.71
C ARG A 184 -19.78 -24.22 -32.43
N ILE A 185 -20.67 -24.96 -31.76
CA ILE A 185 -21.27 -24.51 -30.50
C ILE A 185 -20.22 -24.41 -29.39
N ASP A 186 -19.28 -25.35 -29.31
CA ASP A 186 -18.17 -25.31 -28.36
C ASP A 186 -17.26 -24.09 -28.62
N GLY A 187 -17.02 -23.75 -29.90
CA GLY A 187 -16.30 -22.54 -30.30
C GLY A 187 -16.99 -21.25 -29.85
N ILE A 188 -18.29 -21.13 -30.13
CA ILE A 188 -19.12 -19.98 -29.72
C ILE A 188 -19.16 -19.88 -28.18
N THR A 189 -19.33 -21.02 -27.49
CA THR A 189 -19.36 -21.07 -26.02
C THR A 189 -18.04 -20.64 -25.40
N THR A 190 -16.93 -21.03 -26.01
CA THR A 190 -15.59 -20.64 -25.55
C THR A 190 -15.36 -19.14 -25.76
N SER A 191 -15.74 -18.60 -26.92
CA SER A 191 -15.69 -17.17 -27.23
C SER A 191 -16.49 -16.34 -26.21
N ALA A 192 -17.76 -16.70 -26.00
CA ALA A 192 -18.63 -16.00 -25.06
C ALA A 192 -18.09 -16.04 -23.62
N ASN A 193 -17.57 -17.20 -23.17
CA ASN A 193 -16.95 -17.33 -21.85
C ASN A 193 -15.69 -16.46 -21.70
N ASN A 194 -14.87 -16.34 -22.74
CA ASN A 194 -13.67 -15.50 -22.71
C ASN A 194 -14.03 -14.02 -22.62
N HIS A 195 -14.94 -13.54 -23.47
CA HIS A 195 -15.41 -12.15 -23.43
C HIS A 195 -16.09 -11.82 -22.09
N TYR A 196 -16.86 -12.76 -21.53
CA TYR A 196 -17.51 -12.56 -20.24
C TYR A 196 -16.51 -12.51 -19.08
N ARG A 197 -15.50 -13.39 -19.06
CA ARG A 197 -14.42 -13.32 -18.07
C ARG A 197 -13.64 -12.02 -18.17
N GLU A 198 -13.37 -11.56 -19.37
CA GLU A 198 -12.67 -10.29 -19.58
C GLU A 198 -13.49 -9.10 -19.11
N LEU A 199 -14.82 -9.14 -19.29
CA LEU A 199 -15.74 -8.12 -18.77
C LEU A 199 -15.70 -8.08 -17.23
N LEU A 200 -15.76 -9.24 -16.58
CA LEU A 200 -15.64 -9.33 -15.11
C LEU A 200 -14.29 -8.78 -14.61
N ASN A 201 -13.20 -9.09 -15.32
CA ASN A 201 -11.87 -8.58 -14.97
C ASN A 201 -11.80 -7.05 -15.12
N GLN A 202 -12.41 -6.46 -16.15
CA GLN A 202 -12.47 -5.01 -16.32
C GLN A 202 -13.25 -4.34 -15.17
N ASP A 203 -14.40 -4.90 -14.79
CA ASP A 203 -15.21 -4.40 -13.69
C ASP A 203 -14.44 -4.47 -12.35
N GLU A 204 -13.74 -5.59 -12.11
CA GLU A 204 -12.87 -5.74 -10.94
C GLU A 204 -11.71 -4.74 -10.95
N GLU A 205 -11.02 -4.54 -12.07
CA GLU A 205 -9.93 -3.59 -12.18
C GLU A 205 -10.39 -2.15 -11.96
N GLN A 206 -11.55 -1.77 -12.51
CA GLN A 206 -12.11 -0.43 -12.34
C GLN A 206 -12.60 -0.20 -10.90
N SER A 207 -13.18 -1.22 -10.27
CA SER A 207 -13.53 -1.21 -8.85
C SER A 207 -12.29 -1.09 -7.96
N ARG A 208 -11.20 -1.80 -8.29
CA ARG A 208 -9.91 -1.70 -7.58
C ARG A 208 -9.28 -0.32 -7.72
N LYS A 209 -9.29 0.26 -8.93
CA LYS A 209 -8.74 1.61 -9.19
C LYS A 209 -9.51 2.67 -8.39
N SER A 210 -10.84 2.66 -8.45
CA SER A 210 -11.67 3.61 -7.70
C SER A 210 -11.54 3.45 -6.18
N ALA A 211 -11.41 2.22 -5.67
CA ALA A 211 -11.14 1.97 -4.26
C ALA A 211 -9.77 2.51 -3.83
N THR A 212 -8.74 2.36 -4.67
CA THR A 212 -7.39 2.88 -4.39
C THR A 212 -7.37 4.40 -4.37
N GLU A 213 -8.01 5.05 -5.34
CA GLU A 213 -8.11 6.52 -5.41
C GLU A 213 -8.86 7.09 -4.19
N LYS A 214 -9.91 6.41 -3.73
CA LYS A 214 -10.63 6.77 -2.50
C LYS A 214 -9.73 6.63 -1.27
N GLU A 215 -8.96 5.56 -1.18
CA GLU A 215 -8.03 5.31 -0.08
C GLU A 215 -6.89 6.35 -0.05
N GLU A 216 -6.31 6.69 -1.19
CA GLU A 216 -5.28 7.74 -1.33
C GLU A 216 -5.79 9.10 -0.86
N SER A 217 -7.01 9.47 -1.26
CA SER A 217 -7.67 10.70 -0.81
C SER A 217 -7.91 10.73 0.71
N ILE A 218 -8.26 9.58 1.30
CA ILE A 218 -8.44 9.44 2.75
C ILE A 218 -7.10 9.66 3.47
N LEU A 219 -6.00 9.09 2.99
CA LEU A 219 -4.67 9.21 3.60
C LEU A 219 -4.06 10.61 3.45
N ALA A 220 -4.31 11.32 2.34
CA ALA A 220 -3.74 12.64 2.09
C ALA A 220 -4.24 13.69 3.10
N ASN A 221 -3.40 14.14 4.03
CA ASN A 221 -3.75 15.04 5.12
C ASN A 221 -2.72 16.17 5.29
N PRO A 222 -3.00 17.39 4.81
CA PRO A 222 -2.08 18.52 4.92
C PRO A 222 -1.68 18.89 6.35
N ALA A 223 -2.58 18.73 7.33
CA ALA A 223 -2.27 18.99 8.74
C ALA A 223 -1.20 18.02 9.26
N LEU A 224 -1.30 16.76 8.85
CA LEU A 224 -0.34 15.72 9.18
C LEU A 224 1.01 15.95 8.49
N VAL A 225 1.04 16.47 7.25
CA VAL A 225 2.29 16.78 6.53
C VAL A 225 3.18 17.75 7.30
N ASN A 226 2.61 18.84 7.83
CA ASN A 226 3.38 19.84 8.58
C ASN A 226 3.92 19.25 9.90
N LEU A 227 3.09 18.47 10.58
CA LEU A 227 3.46 17.82 11.83
C LEU A 227 4.57 16.78 11.63
N LEU A 228 4.43 15.90 10.63
CA LEU A 228 5.43 14.88 10.30
C LEU A 228 6.73 15.50 9.79
N THR A 229 6.68 16.66 9.13
CA THR A 229 7.89 17.42 8.77
C THR A 229 8.61 17.91 10.01
N THR A 230 7.87 18.42 11.00
CA THR A 230 8.44 18.87 12.29
C THR A 230 9.03 17.69 13.07
N GLN A 231 8.33 16.55 13.13
CA GLN A 231 8.86 15.33 13.72
C GLN A 231 10.13 14.86 13.00
N ALA A 232 10.14 14.84 11.67
CA ALA A 232 11.32 14.46 10.88
C ALA A 232 12.52 15.38 11.18
N GLN A 233 12.29 16.69 11.32
CA GLN A 233 13.34 17.64 11.67
C GLN A 233 13.95 17.35 13.06
N GLU A 234 13.11 17.15 14.09
CA GLU A 234 13.59 16.86 15.45
C GLU A 234 14.29 15.49 15.53
N VAL A 235 13.76 14.47 14.87
CA VAL A 235 14.38 13.15 14.80
C VAL A 235 15.69 13.18 13.99
N SER A 236 15.75 13.94 12.91
CA SER A 236 16.97 14.18 12.15
C SER A 236 18.03 14.88 12.99
N HIS A 237 17.64 15.87 13.79
CA HIS A 237 18.57 16.57 14.69
C HIS A 237 19.20 15.61 15.72
N ILE A 238 18.40 14.73 16.32
CA ILE A 238 18.87 13.69 17.23
C ILE A 238 19.84 12.74 16.51
N ARG A 239 19.44 12.23 15.33
CA ARG A 239 20.26 11.33 14.51
C ARG A 239 21.62 11.95 14.18
N SER A 240 21.63 13.19 13.69
CA SER A 240 22.87 13.91 13.39
C SER A 240 23.73 14.15 14.62
N THR A 241 23.12 14.37 15.79
CA THR A 241 23.84 14.51 17.06
C THR A 241 24.52 13.20 17.47
N LEU A 242 23.82 12.06 17.34
CA LEU A 242 24.39 10.73 17.60
C LEU A 242 25.51 10.40 16.61
N ALA A 243 25.30 10.66 15.31
CA ALA A 243 26.31 10.46 14.28
C ALA A 243 27.58 11.29 14.55
N PHE A 244 27.40 12.58 14.90
CA PHE A 244 28.52 13.45 15.28
C PHE A 244 29.25 12.94 16.53
N ALA A 245 28.50 12.51 17.56
CA ALA A 245 29.08 11.92 18.77
C ALA A 245 29.89 10.65 18.49
N ALA A 246 29.39 9.79 17.59
CA ALA A 246 30.07 8.56 17.18
C ALA A 246 31.34 8.83 16.38
N GLU A 247 31.39 9.89 15.57
CA GLU A 247 32.56 10.27 14.77
C GLU A 247 33.67 10.93 15.61
N GLU A 248 33.31 11.83 16.53
CA GLU A 248 34.28 12.61 17.31
C GLU A 248 34.96 11.79 18.42
N GLY A 249 34.31 10.75 18.95
CA GLY A 249 34.90 9.75 19.84
C GLY A 249 35.38 10.24 21.23
N TYR A 250 35.41 11.54 21.52
CA TYR A 250 35.83 12.11 22.81
C TYR A 250 34.85 13.16 23.36
N LYS A 251 34.58 13.15 24.67
CA LYS A 251 33.73 14.13 25.41
C LYS A 251 32.31 14.35 24.84
N PHE A 252 31.76 13.37 24.13
CA PHE A 252 30.44 13.47 23.51
C PHE A 252 29.26 13.22 24.48
N ARG A 253 29.53 12.72 25.70
CA ARG A 253 28.53 12.45 26.73
C ARG A 253 27.64 13.66 27.03
N ASP A 254 28.23 14.84 27.22
CA ASP A 254 27.47 16.06 27.54
C ASP A 254 26.58 16.52 26.40
N ILE A 255 27.02 16.29 25.16
CA ILE A 255 26.23 16.59 23.96
C ILE A 255 25.02 15.65 23.88
N LEU A 256 25.22 14.36 24.14
CA LEU A 256 24.13 13.38 24.14
C LEU A 256 23.15 13.63 25.29
N LEU A 257 23.62 13.95 26.50
CA LEU A 257 22.74 14.25 27.64
C LEU A 257 21.83 15.44 27.39
N ARG A 258 22.24 16.43 26.59
CA ARG A 258 21.37 17.55 26.18
C ARG A 258 20.15 17.09 25.39
N LEU A 259 20.22 15.94 24.71
CA LEU A 259 19.08 15.39 23.98
C LEU A 259 17.92 15.05 24.92
N LEU A 260 18.15 14.76 26.21
CA LEU A 260 17.06 14.48 27.16
C LEU A 260 16.02 15.60 27.23
N THR A 261 16.43 16.85 27.00
CA THR A 261 15.52 18.00 26.96
C THR A 261 14.52 17.95 25.79
N LYS A 262 14.82 17.17 24.75
CA LYS A 262 13.97 16.96 23.56
C LYS A 262 12.91 15.87 23.75
N LYS A 263 12.98 15.07 24.81
CA LYS A 263 12.07 13.94 25.03
C LYS A 263 10.60 14.38 25.06
N GLU A 264 10.27 15.30 25.95
CA GLU A 264 8.89 15.76 26.12
C GLU A 264 8.37 16.48 24.87
N GLN A 265 9.23 17.20 24.16
CA GLN A 265 8.89 17.83 22.89
C GLN A 265 8.49 16.79 21.84
N LEU A 266 9.26 15.71 21.68
CA LEU A 266 8.93 14.65 20.72
C LEU A 266 7.67 13.88 21.11
N LEU A 267 7.50 13.56 22.40
CA LEU A 267 6.28 12.89 22.86
C LEU A 267 5.05 13.76 22.63
N ALA A 268 5.14 15.07 22.85
CA ALA A 268 4.05 16.00 22.57
C ALA A 268 3.68 16.03 21.07
N LEU A 269 4.66 15.97 20.16
CA LEU A 269 4.41 15.89 18.72
C LEU A 269 3.68 14.59 18.33
N LEU A 270 3.97 13.47 19.00
CA LEU A 270 3.25 12.20 18.78
C LEU A 270 1.81 12.25 19.32
N GLU A 271 1.59 12.92 20.45
CA GLU A 271 0.23 13.15 20.96
C GLU A 271 -0.58 14.06 20.05
N GLU A 272 0.03 15.10 19.50
CA GLU A 272 -0.61 15.96 18.51
C GLU A 272 -0.98 15.18 17.24
N GLU A 273 -0.12 14.26 16.82
CA GLU A 273 -0.39 13.40 15.68
C GLU A 273 -1.61 12.50 15.91
N SER A 274 -1.70 11.90 17.09
CA SER A 274 -2.88 11.14 17.51
C SER A 274 -4.16 11.96 17.39
N LYS A 275 -4.13 13.22 17.84
CA LYS A 275 -5.28 14.14 17.72
C LYS A 275 -5.62 14.46 16.26
N VAL A 276 -4.63 14.68 15.40
CA VAL A 276 -4.84 14.92 13.97
C VAL A 276 -5.50 13.71 13.29
N TYR A 277 -5.09 12.50 13.65
CA TYR A 277 -5.73 11.28 13.16
C TYR A 277 -7.17 11.10 13.66
N GLN A 278 -7.43 11.43 14.93
CA GLN A 278 -8.78 11.39 15.50
C GLN A 278 -9.71 12.41 14.83
N ALA A 279 -9.21 13.62 14.54
CA ALA A 279 -9.99 14.66 13.90
C ALA A 279 -10.40 14.33 12.45
N LYS A 280 -9.66 13.46 11.76
CA LYS A 280 -9.92 13.06 10.37
C LYS A 280 -10.70 11.74 10.25
N GLN A 281 -11.35 11.28 11.31
CA GLN A 281 -12.10 10.02 11.26
C GLN A 281 -13.28 10.11 10.29
N PRO A 282 -13.47 9.10 9.41
CA PRO A 282 -14.68 8.99 8.63
C PRO A 282 -15.91 8.85 9.54
N PRO A 283 -17.05 9.48 9.20
CA PRO A 283 -18.27 9.33 9.97
C PRO A 283 -18.68 7.85 10.04
N GLY A 284 -18.86 7.34 11.26
CA GLY A 284 -19.22 5.93 11.53
C GLY A 284 -18.05 5.01 11.87
N GLU A 285 -16.81 5.45 11.69
CA GLU A 285 -15.63 4.78 12.25
C GLU A 285 -15.30 5.38 13.62
N SER A 286 -14.92 4.56 14.61
CA SER A 286 -14.52 5.01 15.95
C SER A 286 -13.11 4.52 16.31
N GLY A 287 -12.48 5.16 17.30
CA GLY A 287 -11.23 4.68 17.89
C GLY A 287 -9.98 5.16 17.16
N ASN A 288 -9.15 4.23 16.65
CA ASN A 288 -7.86 4.52 15.99
C ASN A 288 -7.87 4.20 14.49
N ALA A 289 -9.05 4.17 13.85
CA ALA A 289 -9.23 3.64 12.49
C ALA A 289 -8.31 4.30 11.45
N MET A 290 -8.17 5.63 11.49
CA MET A 290 -7.30 6.36 10.55
C MET A 290 -5.82 6.03 10.76
N VAL A 291 -5.37 5.93 12.01
CA VAL A 291 -3.99 5.52 12.36
C VAL A 291 -3.71 4.10 11.87
N MET A 292 -4.66 3.19 12.08
CA MET A 292 -4.54 1.80 11.65
C MET A 292 -4.56 1.68 10.12
N ARG A 293 -5.33 2.51 9.44
CA ARG A 293 -5.35 2.59 7.97
C ARG A 293 -3.99 3.05 7.43
N MET A 294 -3.41 4.11 8.00
CA MET A 294 -2.04 4.52 7.65
C MET A 294 -1.04 3.39 7.92
N THR A 295 -1.11 2.78 9.11
CA THR A 295 -0.23 1.68 9.52
C THR A 295 -0.27 0.52 8.53
N ARG A 296 -1.47 0.09 8.12
CA ARG A 296 -1.66 -0.97 7.12
C ARG A 296 -1.03 -0.59 5.78
N ASN A 297 -1.24 0.63 5.32
CA ASN A 297 -0.67 1.11 4.06
C ASN A 297 0.86 1.15 4.08
N MET A 298 1.45 1.55 5.21
CA MET A 298 2.90 1.48 5.41
C MET A 298 3.41 0.03 5.42
N ILE A 299 2.71 -0.90 6.08
CA ILE A 299 3.05 -2.33 6.07
C ILE A 299 3.05 -2.88 4.64
N LEU A 300 1.97 -2.67 3.89
CA LEU A 300 1.84 -3.11 2.49
C LEU A 300 2.93 -2.50 1.60
N TYR A 301 3.28 -1.24 1.86
CA TYR A 301 4.36 -0.57 1.16
C TYR A 301 5.71 -1.24 1.44
N PHE A 302 6.06 -1.46 2.71
CA PHE A 302 7.32 -2.09 3.11
C PHE A 302 7.43 -3.53 2.62
N ASP A 303 6.37 -4.34 2.77
CA ASP A 303 6.34 -5.71 2.27
C ASP A 303 6.59 -5.74 0.75
N SER A 304 6.04 -4.77 0.02
CA SER A 304 6.25 -4.69 -1.43
C SER A 304 7.65 -4.29 -1.87
N LEU A 305 8.44 -3.67 -0.98
CA LEU A 305 9.87 -3.41 -1.23
C LEU A 305 10.70 -4.69 -1.08
N LEU A 306 10.21 -5.69 -0.34
CA LEU A 306 10.91 -6.95 -0.08
C LEU A 306 10.65 -8.00 -1.17
N VAL A 307 9.47 -7.98 -1.80
CA VAL A 307 9.06 -8.97 -2.83
C VAL A 307 9.75 -8.76 -4.19
N LYS A 308 10.38 -7.61 -4.44
CA LYS A 308 11.05 -7.30 -5.73
C LYS A 308 12.45 -7.94 -5.92
N LYS A 309 12.72 -9.10 -5.33
CA LYS A 309 13.96 -9.86 -5.53
C LYS A 309 13.71 -11.18 -6.23
#